data_AF-A0A101EJP7-F1
#
_entry.id   AF-A0A101EJP7-F1
#
_cell.length_a   1.000
_cell.length_b   1.000
_cell.length_c   1.000
_cell.angle_alpha   90.00
_cell.angle_beta   90.00
_cell.angle_gamma   90.00
#
_symmetry.space_group_name_H-M   'P 1'
#
loop_
_entity.id
_entity.type
_entity.pdbx_description
1 polymer ?
#
loop_
_entity_poly.entity_id
_entity_poly.type
_entity_poly.pdbx_seq_one_letter_code
_entity_poly.pdbx_strand_id
1 'polypeptide(L)'
;MVTPREILDHFKPGETVLVEYSSRVNPALLLHELVNWVKEKGYQVIVDDVLDTLYQYKVQLELAGEDTSILNDVKVVKFGGRLNVGNVVGRLHIKEPEIQEHEYRNIFDSLP
;
A
#
# COMPACT_ATOMS: atom_id res chain seq x y z
N MET A 1 -13.38 7.06 -23.24
CA MET A 1 -13.49 7.15 -21.77
C MET A 1 -12.26 6.46 -21.24
N VAL A 2 -11.42 7.15 -20.47
CA VAL A 2 -10.17 6.56 -19.98
C VAL A 2 -10.48 5.68 -18.77
N THR A 3 -10.01 4.44 -18.74
CA THR A 3 -10.16 3.54 -17.60
C THR A 3 -9.02 3.74 -16.58
N PRO A 4 -9.20 3.40 -15.29
CA PRO A 4 -8.12 3.45 -14.32
C PRO A 4 -6.87 2.68 -14.78
N ARG A 5 -7.05 1.50 -15.38
CA ARG A 5 -5.94 0.68 -15.90
C ARG A 5 -5.13 1.37 -16.99
N GLU A 6 -5.79 2.08 -17.91
CA GLU A 6 -5.11 2.85 -18.94
C GLU A 6 -4.22 3.94 -18.33
N ILE A 7 -4.59 4.53 -17.18
CA ILE A 7 -3.73 5.49 -16.48
C ILE A 7 -2.52 4.77 -15.86
N LEU A 8 -2.75 3.65 -15.17
CA LEU A 8 -1.69 2.89 -14.50
C LEU A 8 -0.63 2.38 -15.49
N ASP A 9 -1.02 1.98 -16.69
CA ASP A 9 -0.11 1.50 -17.73
C ASP A 9 0.91 2.55 -18.23
N HIS A 10 0.70 3.83 -17.91
CA HIS A 10 1.65 4.90 -18.23
C HIS A 10 2.69 5.16 -17.13
N PHE A 11 2.57 4.53 -15.97
CA PHE A 11 3.53 4.69 -14.87
C PHE A 11 4.90 4.12 -15.27
N LYS A 12 5.96 4.83 -14.88
CA LYS A 12 7.34 4.47 -15.15
C LYS A 12 8.07 4.15 -13.84
N PRO A 13 9.02 3.19 -13.87
CA PRO A 13 9.88 2.92 -12.73
C PRO A 13 10.60 4.19 -12.25
N GLY A 14 10.61 4.40 -10.93
CA GLY A 14 11.23 5.57 -10.29
C GLY A 14 10.33 6.80 -10.15
N GLU A 15 9.11 6.78 -10.68
CA GLU A 15 8.14 7.85 -10.45
C GLU A 15 7.59 7.81 -9.03
N THR A 16 7.25 8.99 -8.51
CA THR A 16 6.40 9.14 -7.32
C THR A 16 5.08 9.72 -7.78
N VAL A 17 4.01 8.96 -7.64
CA VAL A 17 2.66 9.38 -8.05
C VAL A 17 1.88 9.81 -6.81
N LEU A 18 1.42 11.06 -6.79
CA LEU A 18 0.53 11.57 -5.76
C LEU A 18 -0.94 11.28 -6.14
N VAL A 19 -1.65 10.55 -5.28
CA VAL A 19 -3.07 10.28 -5.43
C VAL A 19 -3.86 11.15 -4.47
N GLU A 20 -4.48 12.21 -4.99
CA GLU A 20 -5.33 13.10 -4.21
C GLU A 20 -6.77 12.59 -4.17
N TYR A 21 -7.36 12.56 -2.98
CA TYR A 21 -8.75 12.18 -2.80
C TYR A 21 -9.41 13.02 -1.69
N SER A 22 -10.74 13.12 -1.74
CA SER A 22 -11.54 13.74 -0.68
C SER A 22 -12.21 12.67 0.17
N SER A 23 -12.73 13.06 1.33
CA SER A 23 -13.51 12.17 2.21
C SER A 23 -14.82 11.65 1.61
N ARG A 24 -15.21 12.13 0.42
CA ARG A 24 -16.41 11.68 -0.31
C ARG A 24 -16.14 10.50 -1.24
N VAL A 25 -14.88 10.15 -1.46
CA VAL A 25 -14.47 9.03 -2.31
C VAL A 25 -13.92 7.93 -1.44
N ASN A 26 -14.12 6.67 -1.83
CA ASN A 26 -13.49 5.53 -1.19
C ASN A 26 -12.15 5.22 -1.90
N PRO A 27 -11.00 5.69 -1.37
CA PRO A 27 -9.69 5.40 -1.96
C PRO A 27 -9.28 3.92 -1.88
N ALA A 28 -9.94 3.11 -1.04
CA ALA A 28 -9.63 1.70 -0.91
C ALA A 28 -9.91 0.93 -2.21
N LEU A 29 -10.92 1.34 -2.98
CA LEU A 29 -11.21 0.75 -4.31
C LEU A 29 -10.06 0.97 -5.30
N LEU A 30 -9.42 2.15 -5.27
CA LEU A 30 -8.26 2.42 -6.10
C LEU A 30 -7.04 1.62 -5.62
N LEU A 31 -6.84 1.47 -4.31
CA LEU A 31 -5.78 0.60 -3.78
C LEU A 31 -5.99 -0.84 -4.26
N HIS A 32 -7.21 -1.36 -4.20
CA HIS A 32 -7.55 -2.71 -4.64
C HIS A 32 -7.21 -2.93 -6.11
N GLU A 33 -7.64 -2.02 -6.98
CA GLU A 33 -7.32 -2.07 -8.42
C GLU A 33 -5.81 -1.96 -8.67
N LEU A 34 -5.10 -1.09 -7.95
CA LEU A 34 -3.65 -0.92 -8.07
C LEU A 34 -2.92 -2.22 -7.69
N VAL A 35 -3.27 -2.82 -6.56
CA VAL A 35 -2.64 -4.07 -6.09
C VAL A 35 -2.88 -5.20 -7.11
N ASN A 36 -4.10 -5.33 -7.63
CA ASN A 36 -4.40 -6.29 -8.69
C ASN A 36 -3.57 -6.05 -9.94
N TRP A 37 -3.55 -4.80 -10.44
CA TRP A 37 -2.79 -4.42 -11.63
C TRP A 37 -1.27 -4.69 -11.48
N VAL A 38 -0.67 -4.37 -10.32
CA VAL A 38 0.76 -4.64 -10.05
C VAL A 38 1.02 -6.15 -10.05
N LYS A 39 0.15 -6.94 -9.41
CA LYS A 39 0.29 -8.40 -9.32
C LYS A 39 0.11 -9.09 -10.67
N GLU A 40 -0.84 -8.65 -11.49
CA GLU A 40 -1.05 -9.16 -12.85
C GLU A 40 0.21 -9.01 -13.72
N LYS A 41 1.02 -7.95 -13.47
CA LYS A 41 2.31 -7.74 -14.13
C LYS A 41 3.47 -8.54 -13.51
N GLY A 42 3.21 -9.33 -12.46
CA GLY A 42 4.22 -10.16 -11.79
C GLY A 42 5.15 -9.39 -10.86
N TYR A 43 4.81 -8.14 -10.51
CA TYR A 43 5.58 -7.35 -9.55
C TYR A 43 5.17 -7.65 -8.11
N GLN A 44 6.12 -7.47 -7.21
CA GLN A 44 5.87 -7.53 -5.77
C GLN A 44 5.32 -6.19 -5.27
N VAL A 45 4.38 -6.24 -4.33
CA VAL A 45 3.82 -5.06 -3.68
C VAL A 45 4.44 -4.90 -2.28
N ILE A 46 4.92 -3.69 -2.00
CA ILE A 46 5.31 -3.25 -0.66
C ILE A 46 4.36 -2.11 -0.27
N VAL A 47 3.78 -2.19 0.93
CA VAL A 47 2.87 -1.17 1.46
C VAL A 47 3.49 -0.56 2.71
N ASP A 48 3.61 0.77 2.69
CA ASP A 48 3.91 1.57 3.87
C ASP A 48 2.59 1.89 4.59
N ASP A 49 2.30 1.17 5.67
CA ASP A 49 1.05 1.31 6.42
C ASP A 49 1.22 2.27 7.61
N VAL A 50 0.78 3.50 7.41
CA VAL A 50 0.82 4.56 8.43
C VAL A 50 -0.45 4.51 9.28
N LEU A 51 -0.29 4.33 10.61
CA LEU A 51 -1.37 4.39 11.60
C LEU A 51 -2.58 3.49 11.28
N ASP A 52 -2.33 2.25 10.84
CA ASP A 52 -3.35 1.24 10.52
C ASP A 52 -4.31 1.63 9.36
N THR A 53 -3.87 2.51 8.46
CA THR A 53 -4.67 2.92 7.30
C THR A 53 -4.99 1.73 6.38
N LEU A 54 -4.05 0.80 6.19
CA LEU A 54 -4.28 -0.40 5.38
C LEU A 54 -5.40 -1.28 5.96
N TYR A 55 -5.49 -1.37 7.30
CA TYR A 55 -6.60 -2.07 7.96
C TYR A 55 -7.94 -1.38 7.69
N GLN A 56 -7.98 -0.05 7.77
CA GLN A 56 -9.21 0.71 7.45
C GLN A 56 -9.65 0.43 6.01
N TYR A 57 -8.71 0.38 5.06
CA TYR A 57 -9.00 0.10 3.65
C TYR A 57 -9.49 -1.33 3.44
N LYS A 58 -8.88 -2.32 4.11
CA LYS A 58 -9.37 -3.71 4.11
C LYS A 58 -10.82 -3.79 4.57
N VAL A 59 -11.15 -3.15 5.69
CA VAL A 59 -12.54 -3.13 6.21
C VAL A 59 -13.49 -2.44 5.22
N GLN A 60 -13.09 -1.32 4.61
CA GLN A 60 -13.91 -0.63 3.61
C GLN A 60 -14.17 -1.50 2.37
N LEU A 61 -13.17 -2.28 1.94
CA LEU A 61 -13.30 -3.23 0.83
C LEU A 61 -14.21 -4.40 1.18
N GLU A 62 -14.05 -5.00 2.37
CA GLU A 62 -14.93 -6.07 2.86
C GLU A 62 -16.39 -5.61 2.92
N LEU A 63 -16.64 -4.40 3.41
CA LEU A 63 -17.98 -3.81 3.44
C LEU A 63 -18.54 -3.50 2.04
N ALA A 64 -17.67 -3.23 1.07
CA ALA A 64 -18.05 -3.07 -0.33
C ALA A 64 -18.29 -4.42 -1.06
N GLY A 65 -17.98 -5.55 -0.41
CA GLY A 65 -18.10 -6.89 -0.99
C GLY A 65 -16.92 -7.28 -1.88
N GLU A 66 -15.81 -6.55 -1.81
CA GLU A 66 -14.61 -6.82 -2.60
C GLU A 66 -13.74 -7.93 -1.98
N ASP A 67 -13.05 -8.69 -2.83
CA ASP A 67 -12.08 -9.69 -2.36
C ASP A 67 -10.82 -9.02 -1.80
N THR A 68 -10.59 -9.18 -0.50
CA THR A 68 -9.40 -8.66 0.18
C THR A 68 -8.27 -9.67 0.33
N SER A 69 -8.42 -10.88 -0.22
CA SER A 69 -7.37 -11.90 -0.22
C SER A 69 -6.10 -11.43 -0.92
N ILE A 70 -6.25 -10.48 -1.85
CA ILE A 70 -5.15 -9.82 -2.58
C ILE A 70 -4.18 -9.06 -1.67
N LEU A 71 -4.57 -8.77 -0.43
CA LEU A 71 -3.73 -8.10 0.57
C LEU A 71 -2.97 -9.08 1.46
N ASN A 72 -3.15 -10.40 1.35
CA ASN A 72 -2.59 -11.37 2.30
C ASN A 72 -1.06 -11.56 2.15
N ASP A 73 -0.56 -11.44 0.93
CA ASP A 73 0.82 -11.69 0.50
C ASP A 73 1.63 -10.42 0.22
N VAL A 74 1.01 -9.24 0.33
CA VAL A 74 1.73 -7.96 0.21
C VAL A 74 2.70 -7.81 1.39
N LYS A 75 3.91 -7.32 1.11
CA LYS A 75 4.87 -6.99 2.17
C LYS A 75 4.47 -5.66 2.79
N VAL A 76 4.47 -5.56 4.13
CA VAL A 76 4.00 -4.37 4.84
C VAL A 76 5.07 -3.85 5.80
N VAL A 77 5.43 -2.58 5.64
CA VAL A 77 6.22 -1.83 6.63
C VAL A 77 5.25 -0.95 7.40
N LYS A 78 5.11 -1.20 8.72
CA LYS A 78 4.17 -0.42 9.54
C LYS A 78 4.85 0.79 10.16
N PHE A 79 4.19 1.94 10.08
CA PHE A 79 4.55 3.16 10.78
C PHE A 79 3.54 3.42 11.90
N GLY A 80 3.90 3.02 13.13
CA GLY A 80 2.97 2.97 14.25
C GLY A 80 1.83 1.96 14.04
N GLY A 81 0.68 2.24 14.65
CA GLY A 81 -0.48 1.36 14.57
C GLY A 81 -0.31 0.01 15.30
N ARG A 82 -1.37 -0.79 15.33
CA ARG A 82 -1.45 -2.08 16.02
C ARG A 82 -2.12 -3.18 15.20
N LEU A 83 -2.88 -2.83 14.18
CA LEU A 83 -3.69 -3.76 13.39
C LEU A 83 -2.89 -4.26 12.19
N ASN A 84 -2.85 -5.56 11.99
CA ASN A 84 -2.00 -6.18 10.97
C ASN A 84 -2.84 -6.61 9.76
N VAL A 85 -2.36 -6.24 8.57
CA VAL A 85 -2.83 -6.71 7.27
C VAL A 85 -1.60 -7.04 6.44
N GLY A 86 -1.67 -8.11 5.65
CA GLY A 86 -0.54 -8.61 4.86
C GLY A 86 0.59 -9.17 5.70
N ASN A 87 1.74 -9.36 5.06
CA ASN A 87 2.96 -9.85 5.69
C ASN A 87 3.78 -8.68 6.25
N VAL A 88 3.67 -8.43 7.56
CA VAL A 88 4.42 -7.35 8.21
C VAL A 88 5.91 -7.71 8.27
N VAL A 89 6.71 -7.08 7.42
CA VAL A 89 8.16 -7.30 7.29
C VAL A 89 8.99 -6.35 8.16
N GLY A 90 8.37 -5.28 8.67
CA GLY A 90 9.04 -4.33 9.54
C GLY A 90 8.07 -3.42 10.29
N ARG A 91 8.51 -2.87 11.42
CA ARG A 91 7.77 -1.88 12.19
C ARG A 91 8.68 -0.73 12.57
N LEU A 92 8.22 0.47 12.27
CA LEU A 92 8.87 1.73 12.58
C LEU A 92 8.00 2.53 13.54
N HIS A 93 8.65 3.15 14.52
CA HIS A 93 8.02 4.17 15.33
C HIS A 93 8.06 5.50 14.57
N ILE A 94 7.06 6.35 14.78
CA ILE A 94 7.07 7.71 14.24
C ILE A 94 8.11 8.50 15.03
N LYS A 95 9.18 8.91 14.36
CA LYS A 95 10.36 9.58 14.92
C LYS A 95 10.78 10.75 14.03
N GLU A 96 11.90 11.39 14.36
CA GLU A 96 12.55 12.36 13.50
C GLU A 96 12.83 11.75 12.11
N PRO A 97 12.62 12.51 11.01
CA PRO A 97 12.67 11.97 9.64
C PRO A 97 13.99 11.26 9.29
N GLU A 98 15.12 11.79 9.74
CA GLU A 98 16.45 11.25 9.46
C GLU A 98 16.65 9.85 10.05
N ILE A 99 16.18 9.64 11.28
CA ILE A 99 16.25 8.35 11.97
C ILE A 99 15.31 7.36 11.29
N GLN A 100 14.10 7.82 10.94
CA GLN A 100 13.09 7.01 10.28
C GLN A 100 13.55 6.56 8.88
N GLU A 101 14.20 7.43 8.09
CA GLU A 101 14.76 7.07 6.78
C GLU A 101 15.83 5.99 6.92
N HIS A 102 16.73 6.13 7.89
CA HIS A 102 17.78 5.14 8.12
C HIS A 102 17.21 3.77 8.52
N GLU A 103 16.26 3.75 9.47
CA GLU A 103 15.59 2.51 9.90
C GLU A 103 14.78 1.89 8.75
N TYR A 104 14.12 2.70 7.92
CA TYR A 104 13.39 2.22 6.75
C TYR A 104 14.32 1.55 5.72
N ARG A 105 15.45 2.18 5.43
CA ARG A 105 16.44 1.65 4.48
C ARG A 105 16.94 0.27 4.90
N ASN A 106 17.22 0.07 6.19
CA ASN A 106 17.64 -1.22 6.72
C ASN A 106 16.59 -2.32 6.52
N ILE A 107 15.31 -1.99 6.64
CA ILE A 107 14.21 -2.93 6.36
C ILE A 107 14.15 -3.21 4.86
N PHE A 108 14.13 -2.16 4.03
CA PHE A 108 14.00 -2.27 2.58
C PHE A 108 15.14 -3.09 1.96
N ASP A 109 16.38 -2.83 2.34
CA ASP A 109 17.58 -3.52 1.84
C ASP A 109 17.62 -5.01 2.25
N SER A 110 16.87 -5.40 3.28
CA SER A 110 16.74 -6.80 3.72
C SER A 110 15.69 -7.59 2.94
N LEU A 111 14.86 -6.93 2.12
CA LEU A 111 13.83 -7.58 1.34
C LEU A 111 14.45 -8.31 0.14
N PRO A 112 14.04 -9.57 -0.12
CA PRO A 112 14.45 -10.28 -1.32
C PRO A 112 13.80 -9.68 -2.58
#